data_AF-A0A6F9BXN7-F1
#
_entry.id   AF-A0A6F9BXN7-F1
#
_cell.length_a   1.000
_cell.length_b   1.000
_cell.length_c   1.000
_cell.angle_alpha   90.00
_cell.angle_beta   90.00
_cell.angle_gamma   90.00
#
_symmetry.space_group_name_H-M   'P 1'
#
loop_
_entity.id
_entity.type
_entity.pdbx_description
1 polymer ?
#
loop_
_entity_poly.entity_id
_entity_poly.type
_entity_poly.pdbx_seq_one_letter_code
_entity_poly.pdbx_strand_id
1 'polypeptide(L)'
;MSMFQSRTLSLAFLITMCVYLATVSANYRRPSKVTTNCCTSVSDTPIKFDLQGYRIQNSMPPCVNAIIFYTVKGEKICSDPKAAWVDKRKKGLKVMKK
;
A
#
# COMPACT_ATOMS: atom_id res chain seq x y z
N MET A 1 1.07 -12.65 59.94
CA MET A 1 1.64 -11.55 59.11
C MET A 1 1.95 -11.98 57.66
N SER A 2 1.44 -13.12 57.16
CA SER A 2 1.68 -13.60 55.78
C SER A 2 0.59 -13.19 54.78
N MET A 3 -0.64 -13.00 55.25
CA MET A 3 -1.81 -12.65 54.41
C MET A 3 -1.70 -11.25 53.79
N PHE A 4 -1.14 -10.28 54.51
CA PHE A 4 -0.94 -8.92 54.02
C PHE A 4 0.19 -8.84 52.99
N GLN A 5 1.27 -9.61 53.18
CA GLN A 5 2.39 -9.72 52.24
C GLN A 5 1.96 -10.37 50.92
N SER A 6 1.15 -11.43 50.97
CA SER A 6 0.64 -12.10 49.77
C SER A 6 -0.33 -11.21 48.98
N ARG A 7 -1.18 -10.44 49.68
CA ARG A 7 -2.09 -9.47 49.05
C ARG A 7 -1.37 -8.30 48.41
N THR A 8 -0.33 -7.75 49.03
CA THR A 8 0.46 -6.67 48.44
C THR A 8 1.27 -7.15 47.23
N LEU A 9 1.84 -8.35 47.28
CA LEU A 9 2.53 -8.97 46.14
C LEU A 9 1.58 -9.25 44.97
N SER A 10 0.37 -9.73 45.25
CA SER A 10 -0.64 -9.97 44.22
C SER A 10 -1.08 -8.67 43.52
N LEU A 11 -1.31 -7.60 44.30
CA LEU A 11 -1.67 -6.29 43.76
C LEU A 11 -0.53 -5.68 42.94
N ALA A 12 0.72 -5.80 43.39
CA ALA A 12 1.89 -5.33 42.65
C ALA A 12 2.04 -6.08 41.31
N PHE A 13 1.78 -7.38 41.28
CA PHE A 13 1.85 -8.18 40.06
C PHE A 13 0.74 -7.80 39.06
N LEU A 14 -0.48 -7.56 39.56
CA LEU A 14 -1.58 -7.09 38.70
C LEU A 14 -1.30 -5.69 38.12
N ILE A 15 -0.75 -4.77 38.92
CA ILE A 15 -0.41 -3.42 38.44
C ILE A 15 0.69 -3.46 37.38
N THR A 16 1.76 -4.23 37.60
CA THR A 16 2.85 -4.36 36.63
C THR A 16 2.40 -5.00 35.32
N MET A 17 1.54 -6.01 35.39
CA MET A 17 0.97 -6.68 34.22
C MET A 17 0.05 -5.74 33.42
N CYS A 18 -0.80 -4.95 34.09
CA CYS A 18 -1.62 -3.93 33.46
C CYS A 18 -0.78 -2.84 32.76
N VAL A 19 0.30 -2.37 33.39
CA VAL A 19 1.21 -1.38 32.79
C VAL A 19 1.90 -1.97 31.55
N TYR A 20 2.35 -3.22 31.61
CA TYR A 20 2.94 -3.91 30.46
C TYR A 20 1.96 -4.06 29.28
N LEU A 21 0.72 -4.45 29.54
CA LEU A 21 -0.31 -4.54 28.49
C LEU A 21 -0.64 -3.17 27.86
N ALA A 22 -0.66 -2.11 28.67
CA ALA A 22 -0.92 -0.76 28.19
C ALA A 22 0.21 -0.25 27.27
N THR A 23 1.48 -0.54 27.57
CA THR A 23 2.62 -0.13 26.72
C THR A 23 2.69 -0.91 25.41
N VAL A 24 2.29 -2.18 25.41
CA VAL A 24 2.23 -3.00 24.18
C VAL A 24 1.12 -2.52 23.24
N SER A 25 -0.04 -2.12 23.77
CA SER A 25 -1.16 -1.65 22.94
C SER A 25 -0.93 -0.26 22.32
N ALA A 26 -0.18 0.63 22.97
CA ALA A 26 0.17 1.94 22.41
C ALA A 26 1.11 1.88 21.19
N ASN A 27 1.84 0.77 21.03
CA ASN A 27 2.75 0.55 19.89
C ASN A 27 2.06 -0.11 18.69
N TYR A 28 0.76 -0.42 18.78
CA TYR A 28 -0.02 -0.81 17.61
C TYR A 28 -0.23 0.40 16.70
N ARG A 29 0.75 0.64 15.80
CA ARG A 29 0.54 1.47 14.61
C ARG A 29 -0.49 0.79 13.73
N ARG A 30 -1.78 1.09 13.95
CA ARG A 30 -2.78 0.92 12.88
C ARG A 30 -2.35 1.82 11.73
N PRO A 31 -2.15 1.30 10.52
CA PRO A 31 -2.05 2.15 9.34
C PRO A 31 -3.36 2.94 9.24
N SER A 32 -3.35 4.22 9.62
CA SER A 32 -4.56 5.07 9.64
C SER A 32 -5.06 5.38 8.22
N LYS A 33 -4.22 5.13 7.22
CA LYS A 33 -4.54 5.29 5.81
C LYS A 33 -3.71 4.29 5.00
N VAL A 34 -4.37 3.28 4.45
CA VAL A 34 -3.78 2.47 3.38
C VAL A 34 -3.81 3.35 2.13
N THR A 35 -2.72 4.08 1.86
CA THR A 35 -2.58 4.79 0.60
C THR A 35 -2.35 3.74 -0.48
N THR A 36 -3.43 3.31 -1.13
CA THR A 36 -3.35 2.32 -2.20
C THR A 36 -2.58 2.96 -3.36
N ASN A 37 -1.34 2.54 -3.55
CA ASN A 37 -0.46 2.99 -4.64
C ASN A 37 -0.91 2.36 -5.98
N CYS A 38 -2.15 2.65 -6.40
CA CYS A 38 -2.75 2.14 -7.62
C CYS A 38 -3.49 3.24 -8.38
N CYS A 39 -3.71 3.02 -9.67
CA CYS A 39 -4.53 3.92 -10.48
C CYS A 39 -6.00 3.77 -10.08
N THR A 40 -6.63 4.87 -9.68
CA THR A 40 -8.07 4.99 -9.43
C THR A 40 -8.82 5.52 -10.65
N SER A 41 -8.12 6.23 -11.54
CA SER A 41 -8.62 6.71 -12.83
C SER A 41 -7.61 6.39 -13.94
N VAL A 42 -8.11 6.37 -15.17
CA VAL A 42 -7.32 6.14 -16.38
C VAL A 42 -7.49 7.30 -17.35
N SER A 43 -6.45 7.55 -18.15
CA SER A 43 -6.48 8.51 -19.26
C SER A 43 -6.45 7.78 -20.60
N ASP A 44 -7.24 8.26 -21.55
CA ASP A 44 -7.18 7.83 -22.96
C ASP A 44 -6.25 8.73 -23.80
N THR A 45 -5.61 9.73 -23.20
CA THR A 45 -4.76 10.67 -23.95
C THR A 45 -3.48 9.98 -24.44
N PRO A 46 -3.16 10.04 -25.76
CA PRO A 46 -1.95 9.44 -26.29
C PRO A 46 -0.68 10.04 -25.71
N ILE A 47 0.24 9.17 -25.28
CA ILE A 47 1.54 9.55 -24.72
C ILE A 47 2.59 9.68 -25.83
N LYS A 48 3.21 10.87 -25.94
CA LYS A 48 4.24 11.17 -26.97
C LYS A 48 5.69 11.06 -26.49
N PHE A 49 5.93 11.07 -25.19
CA PHE A 49 7.27 11.04 -24.61
C PHE A 49 7.80 9.60 -24.44
N ASP A 50 9.09 9.50 -24.10
CA ASP A 50 9.78 8.23 -23.96
C ASP A 50 9.39 7.48 -22.70
N LEU A 51 9.13 6.19 -22.89
CA LEU A 51 8.67 5.27 -21.86
C LEU A 51 9.75 4.22 -21.63
N GLN A 52 10.04 3.96 -20.37
CA GLN A 52 10.99 2.93 -19.96
C GLN A 52 10.37 1.53 -20.00
N GLY A 53 9.07 1.44 -19.72
CA GLY A 53 8.34 0.19 -19.69
C GLY A 53 6.90 0.38 -19.25
N TYR A 54 6.19 -0.72 -19.05
CA TYR A 54 4.80 -0.70 -18.60
C TYR A 54 4.50 -1.82 -17.60
N ARG A 55 3.42 -1.67 -16.85
CA ARG A 55 2.87 -2.65 -15.93
C ARG A 55 1.37 -2.75 -16.12
N ILE A 56 0.85 -3.97 -16.05
CA ILE A 56 -0.60 -4.22 -16.08
C ILE A 56 -1.12 -4.18 -14.65
N GLN A 57 -2.15 -3.37 -14.41
CA GLN A 57 -2.86 -3.31 -13.14
C GLN A 57 -4.26 -3.92 -13.34
N ASN A 58 -4.52 -5.01 -12.62
CA ASN A 58 -5.86 -5.61 -12.59
C ASN A 58 -6.83 -4.75 -11.77
N SER A 59 -8.11 -4.78 -12.14
CA SER A 59 -9.17 -4.08 -11.41
C SER A 59 -9.33 -4.67 -10.01
N MET A 60 -9.27 -3.83 -8.98
CA MET A 60 -9.51 -4.21 -7.59
C MET A 60 -9.94 -2.95 -6.81
N PRO A 61 -11.23 -2.73 -6.58
CA PRO A 61 -11.73 -1.50 -5.97
C PRO A 61 -10.96 -1.11 -4.68
N PRO A 62 -10.48 0.15 -4.56
CA PRO A 62 -10.76 1.32 -5.40
C PRO A 62 -9.93 1.44 -6.69
N CYS A 63 -9.03 0.50 -6.97
CA CYS A 63 -8.20 0.48 -8.16
C CYS A 63 -9.00 0.03 -9.37
N VAL A 64 -8.82 0.71 -10.49
CA VAL A 64 -9.42 0.35 -11.78
C VAL A 64 -8.45 -0.48 -12.62
N ASN A 65 -8.96 -1.13 -13.67
CA ASN A 65 -8.11 -1.77 -14.66
C ASN A 65 -7.32 -0.71 -15.42
N ALA A 66 -5.99 -0.79 -15.41
CA ALA A 66 -5.12 0.23 -15.99
C ALA A 66 -3.83 -0.37 -16.54
N ILE A 67 -3.31 0.23 -17.61
CA ILE A 67 -1.92 0.05 -18.02
C ILE A 67 -1.11 1.21 -17.46
N ILE A 68 -0.15 0.90 -16.59
CA ILE A 68 0.73 1.89 -15.99
C ILE A 68 1.99 1.98 -16.85
N PHE A 69 2.19 3.10 -17.52
CA PHE A 69 3.45 3.38 -18.19
C PHE A 69 4.43 4.07 -17.23
N TYR A 70 5.70 3.70 -17.34
CA TYR A 70 6.79 4.34 -16.62
C TYR A 70 7.57 5.21 -17.59
N THR A 71 7.68 6.51 -17.30
CA THR A 71 8.55 7.41 -18.06
C THR A 71 10.00 7.16 -17.70
N VAL A 72 10.94 7.58 -18.54
CA VAL A 72 12.39 7.51 -18.24
C VAL A 72 12.75 8.30 -16.97
N LYS A 73 11.93 9.31 -16.61
CA LYS A 73 12.06 10.09 -15.37
C LYS A 73 11.49 9.37 -14.13
N GLY A 74 10.93 8.18 -14.28
CA GLY A 74 10.33 7.40 -13.18
C GLY A 74 8.89 7.77 -12.84
N GLU A 75 8.24 8.63 -13.62
CA GLU A 75 6.84 8.99 -13.41
C GLU A 75 5.92 7.88 -13.90
N LYS A 76 4.79 7.70 -13.20
CA LYS A 76 3.78 6.69 -13.51
C LYS A 76 2.58 7.32 -14.18
N ILE A 77 2.15 6.77 -15.29
CA ILE A 77 0.99 7.27 -16.03
C ILE A 77 -0.02 6.15 -16.20
N CYS A 78 -1.24 6.41 -15.74
CA CYS A 78 -2.36 5.48 -15.81
C CYS A 78 -3.10 5.65 -17.14
N SER A 79 -3.06 4.63 -17.98
CA SER A 79 -3.71 4.64 -19.29
C SER A 79 -4.80 3.57 -19.39
N ASP A 80 -5.85 3.87 -20.15
CA ASP A 80 -6.96 2.94 -20.35
C ASP A 80 -6.48 1.75 -21.21
N PRO A 81 -6.61 0.49 -20.73
CA PRO A 81 -6.28 -0.69 -21.53
C PRO A 81 -7.10 -0.81 -22.82
N LYS A 82 -8.26 -0.16 -22.92
CA LYS A 82 -9.13 -0.19 -24.11
C LYS A 82 -8.73 0.81 -25.20
N ALA A 83 -7.84 1.75 -24.87
CA ALA A 83 -7.38 2.76 -25.80
C ALA A 83 -6.56 2.14 -26.95
N ALA A 84 -6.94 2.42 -28.20
CA ALA A 84 -6.30 1.82 -29.38
C ALA A 84 -4.80 2.12 -29.50
N TRP A 85 -4.33 3.24 -28.94
CA TRP A 85 -2.92 3.62 -28.96
C TRP A 85 -2.09 2.83 -27.93
N VAL A 86 -2.70 2.34 -26.84
CA VAL A 86 -2.01 1.66 -25.75
C VAL A 86 -1.41 0.35 -26.23
N ASP A 87 -2.14 -0.43 -27.03
CA ASP A 87 -1.62 -1.66 -27.64
C ASP A 87 -0.43 -1.41 -28.57
N LYS A 88 -0.49 -0.34 -29.37
CA LYS A 88 0.62 0.06 -30.23
C LYS A 88 1.84 0.50 -29.41
N ARG A 89 1.62 1.26 -28.32
CA ARG A 89 2.70 1.78 -27.48
C ARG A 89 3.35 0.72 -26.60
N LYS A 90 2.60 -0.32 -26.19
CA LYS A 90 3.13 -1.48 -25.47
C LYS A 90 4.10 -2.31 -26.32
N LYS A 91 3.96 -2.32 -27.65
CA LYS A 91 4.85 -3.06 -28.54
C LYS A 91 6.28 -2.49 -28.43
N GLY A 92 7.22 -3.35 -28.04
CA GLY A 92 8.63 -2.98 -27.86
C GLY A 92 8.99 -2.46 -26.46
N LEU A 93 8.01 -2.24 -25.57
CA LEU A 93 8.28 -1.93 -24.18
C LEU A 93 8.41 -3.20 -23.33
N LYS A 94 9.26 -3.14 -22.31
CA LYS A 94 9.42 -4.24 -21.34
C LYS A 94 8.29 -4.19 -20.30
N VAL A 95 7.79 -5.36 -19.92
CA VAL A 95 6.88 -5.51 -18.78
C VAL A 95 7.70 -5.37 -17.51
N MET A 96 7.39 -4.36 -16.70
CA MET A 96 8.00 -4.17 -15.39
C MET A 96 7.23 -4.98 -14.34
N LYS A 97 7.94 -5.89 -13.68
CA LYS A 97 7.46 -6.60 -12.50
C LYS A 97 7.79 -5.78 -11.26
N LYS A 98 6.90 -5.84 -10.26
CA LYS A 98 7.10 -5.20 -8.96
C LYS A 98 8.19 -5.93 -8.19
#